data_AF-A0A6L2Q7D1-F1
#
_entry.id   AF-A0A6L2Q7D1-F1
#
_cell.length_a   1.000
_cell.length_b   1.000
_cell.length_c   1.000
_cell.angle_alpha   90.00
_cell.angle_beta   90.00
_cell.angle_gamma   90.00
#
_symmetry.space_group_name_H-M   'P 1'
#
loop_
_entity.id
_entity.type
_entity.pdbx_description
1 polymer ?
#
loop_
_entity_poly.entity_id
_entity_poly.type
_entity_poly.pdbx_seq_one_letter_code
_entity_poly.pdbx_strand_id
1 'polypeptide(L)'
;MSSHLISSAAFEYGNGEISSVSVNSIHTRESGHTSNRVLPVAEIIKFENVEVLMAAAEENKTDEQHKSLISTVADVKGYDEKSSLHSQNISHVSLHTTSSIGSSNCNSGDANIATDVSVNVEHEEYQYLNHIHRIIKHGFKKNDRTGVGTYSLFGAQMRYSLRNGVFPLLTTKRVFWRAVVEELLWFIRGSTNAKQLQEKNIHIWDGNSSRQFLDSLGFSDRMEGDLGPVYGFQWRHFGAKYVDMNTDCTGQGIDQLQQVISTLKSKPHDRRIIMCAWNPVDIPKMALPPCHCLVQFYVAEDELCCQLYQRSADMGLGVPFNIASYALLTYMVAKVTCLKVWTLS
;
A
#
# COMPACT_ATOMS: atom_id res chain seq x y z
N MET A 1 6.02 5.52 -51.11
CA MET A 1 6.31 4.40 -50.17
C MET A 1 7.20 4.91 -49.06
N SER A 2 7.17 4.24 -47.91
CA SER A 2 7.91 4.42 -46.66
C SER A 2 9.42 4.73 -46.84
N SER A 3 10.19 5.25 -45.87
CA SER A 3 9.98 5.40 -44.41
C SER A 3 10.96 6.43 -43.78
N HIS A 4 10.69 6.83 -42.53
CA HIS A 4 11.56 7.66 -41.68
C HIS A 4 12.95 7.06 -41.38
N LEU A 5 13.95 7.92 -41.05
CA LEU A 5 14.58 8.03 -39.70
C LEU A 5 15.90 8.85 -39.70
N ILE A 6 15.83 10.11 -39.24
CA ILE A 6 16.90 10.91 -38.60
C ILE A 6 16.20 12.05 -37.81
N SER A 7 16.75 12.71 -36.78
CA SER A 7 18.06 12.62 -36.11
C SER A 7 17.95 12.94 -34.60
N SER A 8 19.05 12.81 -33.85
CA SER A 8 19.22 13.26 -32.46
C SER A 8 19.75 14.69 -32.33
N ALA A 9 19.38 15.36 -31.22
CA ALA A 9 20.13 16.40 -30.47
C ALA A 9 20.61 17.70 -31.15
N ALA A 10 20.24 18.85 -30.57
CA ALA A 10 21.11 20.02 -30.37
C ALA A 10 20.54 20.94 -29.26
N PHE A 11 21.43 21.52 -28.46
CA PHE A 11 21.18 22.66 -27.57
C PHE A 11 21.63 23.92 -28.33
N GLU A 12 20.93 25.05 -28.20
CA GLU A 12 21.50 26.36 -28.54
C GLU A 12 20.95 27.47 -27.63
N TYR A 13 21.82 28.40 -27.25
CA TYR A 13 21.55 29.55 -26.39
C TYR A 13 21.34 30.80 -27.25
N GLY A 14 20.41 31.68 -26.88
CA GLY A 14 20.22 32.98 -27.55
C GLY A 14 19.54 34.01 -26.64
N ASN A 15 20.23 35.11 -26.34
CA ASN A 15 19.71 36.22 -25.55
C ASN A 15 18.78 37.13 -26.36
N GLY A 16 17.80 37.75 -25.71
CA GLY A 16 16.98 38.81 -26.29
C GLY A 16 15.92 39.34 -25.33
N GLU A 17 16.22 40.38 -24.56
CA GLU A 17 15.20 41.25 -23.97
C GLU A 17 14.59 42.16 -25.05
N ILE A 18 13.30 42.53 -24.93
CA ILE A 18 12.80 43.88 -25.25
C ILE A 18 11.36 44.08 -24.70
N SER A 19 11.23 45.13 -23.89
CA SER A 19 10.06 45.94 -23.49
C SER A 19 8.60 45.39 -23.51
N SER A 20 8.02 45.39 -22.31
CA SER A 20 6.71 46.00 -21.95
C SER A 20 5.75 46.49 -23.05
N VAL A 21 4.49 46.04 -22.96
CA VAL A 21 3.31 46.81 -23.39
C VAL A 21 2.27 46.78 -22.26
N SER A 22 1.84 47.96 -21.82
CA SER A 22 0.72 48.15 -20.90
C SER A 22 -0.53 48.58 -21.66
N VAL A 23 -1.70 48.02 -21.30
CA VAL A 23 -3.01 48.52 -21.74
C VAL A 23 -3.91 48.57 -20.51
N ASN A 24 -4.48 49.75 -20.25
CA ASN A 24 -5.35 49.99 -19.10
C ASN A 24 -6.83 49.68 -19.41
N SER A 25 -7.48 49.04 -18.43
CA SER A 25 -8.89 49.17 -18.02
C SER A 25 -10.04 49.16 -19.05
N ILE A 26 -11.05 48.32 -18.76
CA ILE A 26 -12.48 48.72 -18.67
C ILE A 26 -13.11 47.89 -17.54
N HIS A 27 -14.02 48.50 -16.75
CA HIS A 27 -14.72 47.86 -15.63
C HIS A 27 -15.89 46.97 -16.09
N THR A 28 -16.21 45.92 -15.31
CA THR A 28 -17.48 45.83 -14.54
C THR A 28 -17.49 44.73 -13.46
N ARG A 29 -17.88 45.15 -12.24
CA ARG A 29 -18.54 44.46 -11.10
C ARG A 29 -18.39 42.94 -10.80
N GLU A 30 -17.98 42.72 -9.54
CA GLU A 30 -18.60 41.86 -8.51
C GLU A 30 -18.71 40.33 -8.72
N SER A 31 -17.85 39.59 -8.00
CA SER A 31 -18.21 38.77 -6.81
C SER A 31 -17.39 37.47 -6.70
N GLY A 32 -17.23 36.95 -5.48
CA GLY A 32 -16.72 35.60 -5.24
C GLY A 32 -15.20 35.44 -5.10
N HIS A 33 -14.66 35.77 -3.93
CA HIS A 33 -13.35 35.25 -3.48
C HIS A 33 -13.47 33.73 -3.24
N THR A 34 -13.13 32.90 -4.22
CA THR A 34 -12.83 31.47 -3.97
C THR A 34 -11.34 31.31 -3.69
N SER A 35 -10.98 31.46 -2.41
CA SER A 35 -9.66 31.05 -1.94
C SER A 35 -9.51 29.54 -2.17
N ASN A 36 -8.58 29.14 -3.04
CA ASN A 36 -8.12 27.76 -3.14
C ASN A 36 -7.35 27.39 -1.87
N ARG A 37 -8.08 27.17 -0.77
CA ARG A 37 -7.53 26.53 0.44
C ARG A 37 -7.21 25.09 0.11
N VAL A 38 -5.92 24.81 -0.07
CA VAL A 38 -5.38 23.46 0.13
C VAL A 38 -5.61 23.13 1.61
N LEU A 39 -6.60 22.29 1.89
CA LEU A 39 -6.87 21.83 3.25
C LEU A 39 -5.71 20.92 3.71
N PRO A 40 -5.22 21.05 4.96
CA PRO A 40 -4.22 20.14 5.50
C PRO A 40 -4.72 18.69 5.45
N VAL A 41 -3.82 17.76 5.12
CA VAL A 41 -4.13 16.32 5.08
C VAL A 41 -4.68 15.82 6.42
N ALA A 42 -4.26 16.44 7.53
CA ALA A 42 -4.77 16.18 8.87
C ALA A 42 -6.27 16.51 9.05
N GLU A 43 -6.84 17.45 8.28
CA GLU A 43 -8.29 17.74 8.29
C GLU A 43 -9.07 16.83 7.34
N ILE A 44 -8.46 16.40 6.22
CA ILE A 44 -9.03 15.41 5.30
C ILE A 44 -9.16 14.04 5.99
N ILE A 45 -8.28 13.77 6.96
CA ILE A 45 -8.25 12.53 7.74
C ILE A 45 -8.80 12.79 9.16
N LYS A 46 -10.07 13.19 9.25
CA LYS A 46 -10.86 13.03 10.49
C LYS A 46 -11.21 11.56 10.69
N PHE A 47 -10.30 10.82 11.31
CA PHE A 47 -10.56 9.43 11.72
C PHE A 47 -11.47 9.36 12.95
N GLU A 48 -12.77 9.59 12.77
CA GLU A 48 -13.80 9.19 13.76
C GLU A 48 -13.85 7.65 13.96
N ASN A 49 -13.12 6.88 13.13
CA ASN A 49 -13.00 5.42 13.19
C ASN A 49 -11.59 4.90 13.59
N VAL A 50 -10.66 5.76 14.04
CA VAL A 50 -9.40 5.23 14.62
C VAL A 50 -9.70 4.46 15.90
N GLU A 51 -10.68 4.87 16.69
CA GLU A 51 -11.15 4.10 17.85
C GLU A 51 -11.71 2.73 17.46
N VAL A 52 -12.34 2.58 16.29
CA VAL A 52 -12.85 1.27 15.79
C VAL A 52 -11.69 0.36 15.37
N LEU A 53 -10.69 0.90 14.66
CA LEU A 53 -9.48 0.15 14.29
C LEU A 53 -8.62 -0.22 15.52
N MET A 54 -8.59 0.65 16.54
CA MET A 54 -7.90 0.41 17.82
C MET A 54 -8.69 -0.53 18.74
N ALA A 55 -10.01 -0.51 18.72
CA ALA A 55 -10.87 -1.47 19.42
C ALA A 55 -10.77 -2.89 18.81
N ALA A 56 -10.37 -3.01 17.53
CA ALA A 56 -9.94 -4.28 16.93
C ALA A 56 -8.48 -4.67 17.27
N ALA A 57 -7.78 -3.87 18.09
CA ALA A 57 -6.40 -4.11 18.53
C ALA A 57 -6.28 -4.27 20.06
N GLU A 58 -7.39 -4.31 20.79
CA GLU A 58 -7.46 -4.70 22.20
C GLU A 58 -7.33 -6.22 22.35
N GLU A 59 -6.47 -6.69 23.26
CA GLU A 59 -5.94 -8.07 23.25
C GLU A 59 -6.92 -9.20 23.61
N ASN A 60 -8.19 -8.88 23.89
CA ASN A 60 -9.18 -9.78 24.51
C ASN A 60 -10.42 -10.11 23.64
N LYS A 61 -10.39 -9.89 22.32
CA LYS A 61 -11.51 -10.25 21.41
C LYS A 61 -11.24 -11.56 20.68
N THR A 62 -12.28 -12.39 20.53
CA THR A 62 -12.21 -13.70 19.86
C THR A 62 -12.22 -13.56 18.33
N ASP A 63 -11.78 -14.59 17.60
CA ASP A 63 -11.64 -14.53 16.13
C ASP A 63 -12.95 -14.19 15.38
N GLU A 64 -14.12 -14.54 15.95
CA GLU A 64 -15.42 -14.12 15.40
C GLU A 64 -15.69 -12.62 15.56
N GLN A 65 -15.27 -12.02 16.69
CA GLN A 65 -15.41 -10.59 16.95
C GLN A 65 -14.50 -9.77 16.03
N HIS A 66 -13.30 -10.26 15.71
CA HIS A 66 -12.45 -9.65 14.69
C HIS A 66 -13.10 -9.68 13.29
N LYS A 67 -13.72 -10.80 12.88
CA LYS A 67 -14.44 -10.90 11.61
C LYS A 67 -15.64 -9.94 11.53
N SER A 68 -16.38 -9.78 12.62
CA SER A 68 -17.52 -8.84 12.72
C SER A 68 -17.08 -7.36 12.69
N LEU A 69 -15.94 -7.01 13.30
CA LEU A 69 -15.41 -5.64 13.24
C LEU A 69 -14.90 -5.27 11.84
N ILE A 70 -14.33 -6.23 11.09
CA ILE A 70 -13.94 -6.02 9.69
C ILE A 70 -15.17 -5.76 8.79
N SER A 71 -16.29 -6.47 8.99
CA SER A 71 -17.53 -6.16 8.25
C SER A 71 -18.12 -4.80 8.62
N THR A 72 -18.01 -4.38 9.89
CA THR A 72 -18.50 -3.06 10.34
C THR A 72 -17.77 -1.89 9.64
N VAL A 73 -16.50 -2.05 9.26
CA VAL A 73 -15.75 -1.06 8.46
C VAL A 73 -16.24 -1.00 6.99
N ALA A 74 -16.80 -2.10 6.49
CA ALA A 74 -17.40 -2.20 5.15
C ALA A 74 -18.86 -1.70 5.11
N ASP A 75 -19.63 -1.84 6.19
CA ASP A 75 -21.10 -1.63 6.22
C ASP A 75 -21.57 -0.20 6.56
N VAL A 76 -20.70 0.82 6.45
CA VAL A 76 -21.17 2.23 6.45
C VAL A 76 -21.81 2.56 5.09
N LYS A 77 -22.97 1.94 4.83
CA LYS A 77 -23.82 2.15 3.65
C LYS A 77 -24.66 3.41 3.81
N GLY A 78 -24.41 4.38 2.93
CA GLY A 78 -25.32 5.46 2.58
C GLY A 78 -25.61 5.42 1.08
N TYR A 79 -26.22 4.34 0.59
CA TYR A 79 -26.69 4.24 -0.79
C TYR A 79 -28.02 3.49 -0.85
N ASP A 80 -29.01 4.09 -1.51
CA ASP A 80 -30.43 3.74 -1.38
C ASP A 80 -30.80 2.59 -2.34
N GLU A 81 -31.15 1.43 -1.79
CA GLU A 81 -31.34 0.19 -2.56
C GLU A 81 -32.79 0.04 -3.04
N LYS A 82 -33.18 0.88 -4.01
CA LYS A 82 -34.49 0.82 -4.70
C LYS A 82 -34.39 0.81 -6.22
N SER A 83 -33.70 -0.19 -6.78
CA SER A 83 -34.12 -0.80 -8.05
C SER A 83 -33.63 -2.26 -8.15
N SER A 84 -34.35 -3.08 -8.92
CA SER A 84 -34.04 -4.50 -9.19
C SER A 84 -34.25 -5.52 -8.06
N LEU A 85 -35.50 -5.65 -7.61
CA LEU A 85 -35.99 -6.93 -7.07
C LEU A 85 -36.26 -7.91 -8.23
N HIS A 86 -35.40 -8.92 -8.37
CA HIS A 86 -35.79 -10.17 -9.06
C HIS A 86 -35.15 -11.39 -8.39
N SER A 87 -35.87 -11.95 -7.43
CA SER A 87 -35.60 -13.28 -6.90
C SER A 87 -35.90 -14.32 -7.99
N GLN A 88 -34.89 -15.02 -8.48
CA GLN A 88 -35.10 -16.26 -9.23
C GLN A 88 -34.60 -17.45 -8.40
N ASN A 89 -35.58 -18.20 -7.88
CA ASN A 89 -35.34 -19.55 -7.38
C ASN A 89 -34.81 -20.41 -8.50
N ILE A 90 -33.68 -21.09 -8.28
CA ILE A 90 -33.17 -22.10 -9.22
C ILE A 90 -33.98 -23.38 -9.00
N SER A 91 -35.12 -23.49 -9.66
CA SER A 91 -35.79 -24.77 -9.91
C SER A 91 -35.50 -25.24 -11.34
N HIS A 92 -35.08 -26.49 -11.47
CA HIS A 92 -34.72 -27.15 -12.73
C HIS A 92 -35.64 -26.80 -13.92
N VAL A 93 -35.06 -26.27 -15.00
CA VAL A 93 -35.63 -26.38 -16.36
C VAL A 93 -34.50 -26.67 -17.34
N SER A 94 -34.61 -27.79 -18.05
CA SER A 94 -33.67 -28.19 -19.10
C SER A 94 -33.85 -27.32 -20.35
N LEU A 95 -32.74 -26.88 -20.95
CA LEU A 95 -32.74 -26.32 -22.31
C LEU A 95 -32.20 -27.35 -23.30
N HIS A 96 -33.08 -27.82 -24.18
CA HIS A 96 -32.70 -28.55 -25.38
C HIS A 96 -32.11 -27.58 -26.41
N THR A 97 -30.95 -27.92 -26.97
CA THR A 97 -30.50 -27.42 -28.27
C THR A 97 -30.16 -28.60 -29.17
N THR A 98 -30.86 -28.68 -30.30
CA THR A 98 -30.64 -29.69 -31.35
C THR A 98 -29.84 -29.09 -32.50
N SER A 99 -28.72 -29.72 -32.85
CA SER A 99 -28.31 -29.90 -34.25
C SER A 99 -27.36 -31.08 -34.40
N SER A 100 -27.68 -31.95 -35.35
CA SER A 100 -26.87 -33.08 -35.85
C SER A 100 -25.59 -32.58 -36.55
N ILE A 101 -24.55 -33.36 -36.87
CA ILE A 101 -24.44 -34.70 -37.51
C ILE A 101 -23.03 -35.27 -37.15
N GLY A 102 -22.75 -36.57 -36.97
CA GLY A 102 -23.58 -37.79 -37.04
C GLY A 102 -22.72 -39.08 -36.99
N SER A 103 -23.38 -40.25 -37.00
CA SER A 103 -22.84 -41.63 -37.20
C SER A 103 -21.80 -42.16 -36.19
N SER A 104 -21.89 -43.37 -35.60
CA SER A 104 -22.84 -44.50 -35.79
C SER A 104 -22.74 -45.52 -34.64
N ASN A 105 -23.86 -46.18 -34.29
CA ASN A 105 -24.12 -47.47 -33.59
C ASN A 105 -23.01 -48.23 -32.81
N CYS A 106 -23.29 -48.96 -31.71
CA CYS A 106 -24.40 -48.98 -30.73
C CYS A 106 -24.06 -49.92 -29.53
N ASN A 107 -24.66 -49.67 -28.36
CA ASN A 107 -24.79 -50.53 -27.16
C ASN A 107 -23.51 -51.04 -26.43
N SER A 108 -23.47 -51.15 -25.10
CA SER A 108 -24.32 -50.58 -24.02
C SER A 108 -23.68 -50.94 -22.66
N GLY A 109 -23.41 -49.96 -21.78
CA GLY A 109 -22.87 -50.28 -20.44
C GLY A 109 -22.16 -49.12 -19.70
N ASP A 110 -22.72 -47.90 -19.74
CA ASP A 110 -22.05 -46.74 -19.17
C ASP A 110 -22.11 -46.70 -17.63
N ALA A 111 -20.98 -47.04 -17.00
CA ALA A 111 -20.69 -46.59 -15.64
C ALA A 111 -20.25 -45.12 -15.69
N ASN A 112 -21.22 -44.20 -15.57
CA ASN A 112 -20.95 -42.76 -15.53
C ASN A 112 -20.20 -42.38 -14.24
N ILE A 113 -18.87 -42.39 -14.30
CA ILE A 113 -18.01 -41.72 -13.32
C ILE A 113 -18.11 -40.21 -13.58
N ALA A 114 -19.06 -39.57 -12.91
CA ALA A 114 -19.10 -38.12 -12.84
C ALA A 114 -17.89 -37.64 -12.02
N THR A 115 -16.80 -37.27 -12.68
CA THR A 115 -15.68 -36.60 -12.03
C THR A 115 -16.08 -35.16 -11.72
N ASP A 116 -16.60 -34.97 -10.50
CA ASP A 116 -16.74 -33.65 -9.90
C ASP A 116 -15.35 -33.03 -9.74
N VAL A 117 -14.97 -32.16 -10.69
CA VAL A 117 -13.68 -31.46 -10.65
C VAL A 117 -13.81 -30.30 -9.67
N SER A 118 -13.71 -30.64 -8.39
CA SER A 118 -13.57 -29.64 -7.33
C SER A 118 -12.30 -28.83 -7.57
N VAL A 119 -12.48 -27.58 -8.00
CA VAL A 119 -11.36 -26.64 -8.16
C VAL A 119 -10.84 -26.31 -6.77
N ASN A 120 -9.78 -27.01 -6.36
CA ASN A 120 -9.16 -26.83 -5.06
C ASN A 120 -8.41 -25.48 -5.04
N VAL A 121 -9.11 -24.41 -4.64
CA VAL A 121 -8.54 -23.07 -4.51
C VAL A 121 -7.60 -23.06 -3.30
N GLU A 122 -6.30 -23.18 -3.56
CA GLU A 122 -5.26 -23.14 -2.54
C GLU A 122 -5.29 -21.79 -1.80
N HIS A 123 -5.29 -21.83 -0.47
CA HIS A 123 -5.40 -20.64 0.38
C HIS A 123 -4.20 -19.70 0.18
N GLU A 124 -4.42 -18.39 0.06
CA GLU A 124 -3.37 -17.45 -0.37
C GLU A 124 -2.13 -17.40 0.55
N GLU A 125 -2.27 -17.72 1.84
CA GLU A 125 -1.15 -17.85 2.80
C GLU A 125 -0.12 -18.94 2.40
N TYR A 126 -0.49 -19.93 1.58
CA TYR A 126 0.47 -20.88 1.02
C TYR A 126 1.56 -20.20 0.18
N GLN A 127 1.33 -19.01 -0.37
CA GLN A 127 2.40 -18.24 -1.05
C GLN A 127 3.55 -17.90 -0.10
N TYR A 128 3.24 -17.47 1.12
CA TYR A 128 4.23 -17.19 2.17
C TYR A 128 4.93 -18.47 2.63
N LEU A 129 4.17 -19.54 2.90
CA LEU A 129 4.71 -20.82 3.36
C LEU A 129 5.60 -21.49 2.30
N ASN A 130 5.19 -21.45 1.03
CA ASN A 130 5.93 -22.01 -0.10
C ASN A 130 7.23 -21.23 -0.35
N HIS A 131 7.25 -19.90 -0.15
CA HIS A 131 8.51 -19.14 -0.19
C HIS A 131 9.45 -19.49 0.97
N ILE A 132 8.95 -19.65 2.19
CA ILE A 132 9.76 -20.13 3.33
C ILE A 132 10.35 -21.52 3.02
N HIS A 133 9.52 -22.46 2.57
CA HIS A 133 9.96 -23.80 2.19
C HIS A 133 11.05 -23.75 1.11
N ARG A 134 10.85 -22.94 0.06
CA ARG A 134 11.81 -22.75 -1.04
C ARG A 134 13.12 -22.11 -0.56
N ILE A 135 13.08 -21.15 0.37
CA ILE A 135 14.29 -20.53 0.96
C ILE A 135 15.07 -21.55 1.80
N ILE A 136 14.40 -22.35 2.63
CA ILE A 136 15.05 -23.37 3.45
C ILE A 136 15.68 -24.47 2.57
N LYS A 137 14.95 -24.93 1.55
CA LYS A 137 15.36 -26.08 0.71
C LYS A 137 16.32 -25.73 -0.43
N HIS A 138 16.22 -24.52 -0.97
CA HIS A 138 16.93 -24.10 -2.19
C HIS A 138 17.57 -22.70 -2.10
N GLY A 139 17.51 -22.03 -0.95
CA GLY A 139 18.10 -20.71 -0.76
C GLY A 139 19.62 -20.76 -0.67
N PHE A 140 20.27 -19.69 -1.13
CA PHE A 140 21.71 -19.53 -1.02
C PHE A 140 22.08 -19.09 0.38
N LYS A 141 22.93 -19.88 1.06
CA LYS A 141 23.53 -19.49 2.34
C LYS A 141 24.47 -18.30 2.12
N LYS A 142 24.29 -17.24 2.91
CA LYS A 142 25.13 -16.03 2.90
C LYS A 142 25.49 -15.64 4.33
N ASN A 143 26.69 -15.10 4.50
CA ASN A 143 27.01 -14.31 5.67
C ASN A 143 26.28 -12.97 5.54
N ASP A 144 25.82 -12.41 6.65
CA ASP A 144 25.07 -11.17 6.70
C ASP A 144 25.70 -10.18 7.70
N ARG A 145 25.17 -8.95 7.76
CA ARG A 145 25.69 -7.90 8.65
C ARG A 145 25.53 -8.18 10.15
N THR A 146 24.72 -9.17 10.54
CA THR A 146 24.50 -9.53 11.95
C THR A 146 25.42 -10.63 12.45
N GLY A 147 26.09 -11.35 11.54
CA GLY A 147 26.95 -12.51 11.87
C GLY A 147 26.18 -13.81 12.11
N VAL A 148 24.84 -13.80 12.09
CA VAL A 148 24.00 -15.00 12.22
C VAL A 148 24.04 -15.84 10.95
N GLY A 149 24.15 -15.19 9.79
CA GLY A 149 24.02 -15.81 8.48
C GLY A 149 22.55 -16.01 8.08
N THR A 150 22.32 -16.13 6.77
CA THR A 150 20.97 -16.18 6.18
C THR A 150 20.90 -17.21 5.05
N TYR A 151 19.72 -17.78 4.82
CA TYR A 151 19.37 -18.42 3.55
C TYR A 151 18.54 -17.43 2.73
N SER A 152 18.84 -17.30 1.43
CA SER A 152 18.28 -16.22 0.61
C SER A 152 17.87 -16.66 -0.79
N LEU A 153 16.79 -16.04 -1.29
CA LEU A 153 16.42 -15.99 -2.70
C LEU A 153 16.47 -14.53 -3.16
N PHE A 154 16.38 -14.31 -4.47
CA PHE A 154 16.28 -12.98 -5.08
C PHE A 154 15.08 -12.95 -6.03
N GLY A 155 14.28 -11.87 -5.97
CA GLY A 155 13.10 -11.71 -6.83
C GLY A 155 11.92 -12.64 -6.50
N ALA A 156 11.56 -12.79 -5.22
CA ALA A 156 10.29 -13.42 -4.84
C ALA A 156 9.11 -12.44 -5.04
N GLN A 157 7.93 -12.98 -5.32
CA GLN A 157 6.68 -12.23 -5.49
C GLN A 157 5.53 -12.99 -4.80
N MET A 158 4.57 -12.26 -4.25
CA MET A 158 3.32 -12.78 -3.67
C MET A 158 2.18 -11.88 -4.16
N ARG A 159 0.94 -12.37 -4.11
CA ARG A 159 -0.23 -11.57 -4.50
C ARG A 159 -1.42 -11.97 -3.65
N TYR A 160 -1.97 -11.03 -2.90
CA TYR A 160 -3.10 -11.25 -1.99
C TYR A 160 -4.34 -10.51 -2.47
N SER A 161 -5.46 -11.21 -2.58
CA SER A 161 -6.76 -10.61 -2.85
C SER A 161 -7.23 -9.81 -1.64
N LEU A 162 -7.73 -8.61 -1.90
CA LEU A 162 -8.38 -7.74 -0.93
C LEU A 162 -9.89 -7.62 -1.17
N ARG A 163 -10.39 -8.21 -2.28
CA ARG A 163 -11.81 -8.18 -2.66
C ARG A 163 -12.67 -8.81 -1.56
N ASN A 164 -13.94 -8.42 -1.51
CA ASN A 164 -14.94 -8.97 -0.59
C ASN A 164 -14.57 -8.86 0.91
N GLY A 165 -13.71 -7.90 1.28
CA GLY A 165 -13.28 -7.69 2.67
C GLY A 165 -12.22 -8.68 3.17
N VAL A 166 -11.58 -9.45 2.27
CA VAL A 166 -10.50 -10.38 2.63
C VAL A 166 -9.26 -9.61 3.05
N PHE A 167 -8.84 -9.76 4.31
CA PHE A 167 -7.62 -9.13 4.83
C PHE A 167 -6.52 -10.18 5.04
N PRO A 168 -5.33 -10.06 4.41
CA PRO A 168 -4.26 -11.06 4.49
C PRO A 168 -3.44 -10.95 5.79
N LEU A 169 -4.10 -11.12 6.93
CA LEU A 169 -3.45 -11.32 8.22
C LEU A 169 -3.10 -12.80 8.36
N LEU A 170 -1.81 -13.14 8.35
CA LEU A 170 -1.38 -14.53 8.37
C LEU A 170 -1.85 -15.26 9.65
N THR A 171 -2.24 -16.52 9.48
CA THR A 171 -2.89 -17.33 10.53
C THR A 171 -1.96 -18.37 11.15
N THR A 172 -0.91 -18.79 10.43
CA THR A 172 0.07 -19.79 10.92
C THR A 172 0.96 -19.28 12.07
N LYS A 173 0.95 -17.98 12.36
CA LYS A 173 1.46 -17.38 13.60
C LYS A 173 0.70 -16.08 13.91
N ARG A 174 0.62 -15.69 15.18
CA ARG A 174 0.04 -14.38 15.56
C ARG A 174 0.92 -13.24 15.01
N VAL A 175 0.31 -12.30 14.29
CA VAL A 175 0.92 -11.03 13.87
C VAL A 175 0.56 -9.94 14.88
N PHE A 176 1.51 -9.05 15.21
CA PHE A 176 1.31 -8.00 16.22
C PHE A 176 0.49 -6.82 15.66
N TRP A 177 -0.81 -7.03 15.47
CA TRP A 177 -1.73 -6.11 14.78
C TRP A 177 -1.72 -4.67 15.32
N ARG A 178 -1.70 -4.47 16.65
CA ARG A 178 -1.66 -3.11 17.26
C ARG A 178 -0.44 -2.32 16.77
N ALA A 179 0.71 -2.97 16.67
CA ALA A 179 1.93 -2.34 16.18
C ALA A 179 1.86 -2.05 14.66
N VAL A 180 1.23 -2.92 13.86
CA VAL A 180 0.99 -2.67 12.42
C VAL A 180 0.18 -1.38 12.22
N VAL A 181 -0.92 -1.22 12.95
CA VAL A 181 -1.80 -0.05 12.85
C VAL A 181 -1.08 1.22 13.28
N GLU A 182 -0.45 1.21 14.47
CA GLU A 182 0.17 2.40 15.04
C GLU A 182 1.45 2.82 14.30
N GLU A 183 2.26 1.89 13.79
CA GLU A 183 3.40 2.22 12.93
C GLU A 183 2.93 2.83 11.62
N LEU A 184 1.88 2.29 10.98
CA LEU A 184 1.35 2.87 9.75
C LEU A 184 0.80 4.28 9.97
N LEU A 185 0.10 4.52 11.08
CA LEU A 185 -0.35 5.86 11.46
C LEU A 185 0.82 6.80 11.76
N TRP A 186 1.91 6.30 12.36
CA TRP A 186 3.15 7.04 12.59
C TRP A 186 3.86 7.41 11.27
N PHE A 187 3.95 6.51 10.30
CA PHE A 187 4.41 6.80 8.94
C PHE A 187 3.52 7.85 8.25
N ILE A 188 2.20 7.69 8.31
CA ILE A 188 1.24 8.63 7.68
C ILE A 188 1.38 10.03 8.28
N ARG A 189 1.62 10.16 9.59
CA ARG A 189 1.87 11.46 10.26
C ARG A 189 3.19 12.13 9.83
N GLY A 190 4.09 11.43 9.14
CA GLY A 190 5.42 11.94 8.80
C GLY A 190 6.45 11.83 9.93
N SER A 191 6.11 11.13 11.02
CA SER A 191 6.93 11.11 12.23
C SER A 191 8.24 10.35 12.05
N THR A 192 9.24 10.74 12.84
CA THR A 192 10.58 10.12 12.92
C THR A 192 11.03 9.87 14.36
N ASN A 193 10.14 10.13 15.34
CA ASN A 193 10.38 9.93 16.76
C ASN A 193 9.84 8.57 17.22
N ALA A 194 10.71 7.61 17.50
CA ALA A 194 10.35 6.28 17.98
C ALA A 194 9.66 6.29 19.35
N LYS A 195 9.87 7.32 20.18
CA LYS A 195 9.26 7.42 21.53
C LYS A 195 7.74 7.47 21.49
N GLN A 196 7.16 8.02 20.42
CA GLN A 196 5.70 8.02 20.20
C GLN A 196 5.10 6.60 20.07
N LEU A 197 5.91 5.61 19.69
CA LEU A 197 5.51 4.19 19.68
C LEU A 197 5.80 3.54 21.04
N GLN A 198 6.92 3.87 21.68
CA GLN A 198 7.28 3.38 23.03
C GLN A 198 6.26 3.81 24.10
N GLU A 199 5.77 5.05 24.04
CA GLU A 199 4.67 5.60 24.86
C GLU A 199 3.37 4.78 24.72
N LYS A 200 3.19 4.10 23.58
CA LYS A 200 2.07 3.20 23.29
C LYS A 200 2.42 1.72 23.51
N ASN A 201 3.52 1.46 24.21
CA ASN A 201 4.07 0.13 24.46
C ASN A 201 4.27 -0.68 23.16
N ILE A 202 4.93 -0.05 22.16
CA ILE A 202 5.30 -0.64 20.88
C ILE A 202 6.80 -0.38 20.64
N HIS A 203 7.59 -1.43 20.78
CA HIS A 203 9.06 -1.37 20.87
C HIS A 203 9.78 -1.88 19.61
N ILE A 204 9.09 -1.87 18.46
CA ILE A 204 9.60 -2.44 17.19
C ILE A 204 10.80 -1.67 16.61
N TRP A 205 10.99 -0.42 17.04
CA TRP A 205 12.09 0.47 16.60
C TRP A 205 13.24 0.59 17.60
N ASP A 206 13.10 0.09 18.83
CA ASP A 206 14.04 0.30 19.95
C ASP A 206 15.49 -0.07 19.61
N GLY A 207 15.67 -1.24 19.00
CA GLY A 207 16.99 -1.73 18.58
C GLY A 207 17.68 -0.84 17.53
N ASN A 208 16.93 0.03 16.84
CA ASN A 208 17.44 0.99 15.87
C ASN A 208 17.41 2.45 16.35
N SER A 209 16.76 2.74 17.48
CA SER A 209 16.65 4.11 18.01
C SER A 209 17.45 4.34 19.30
N SER A 210 18.05 3.29 19.88
CA SER A 210 18.86 3.38 21.10
C SER A 210 20.13 4.21 20.93
N ARG A 211 20.57 4.87 22.00
CA ARG A 211 21.81 5.66 22.05
C ARG A 211 23.01 4.91 21.46
N GLN A 212 23.23 3.67 21.92
CA GLN A 212 24.33 2.81 21.47
C GLN A 212 24.28 2.54 19.95
N PHE A 213 23.09 2.29 19.40
CA PHE A 213 22.95 2.02 17.97
C PHE A 213 23.19 3.28 17.14
N LEU A 214 22.64 4.42 17.54
CA LEU A 214 22.87 5.71 16.88
C LEU A 214 24.36 6.12 16.92
N ASP A 215 25.04 5.89 18.03
CA ASP A 215 26.49 6.13 18.16
C ASP A 215 27.30 5.22 17.25
N SER A 216 26.90 3.94 17.10
CA SER A 216 27.55 3.00 16.17
C SER A 216 27.43 3.40 14.68
N LEU A 217 26.47 4.28 14.35
CA LEU A 217 26.30 4.90 13.04
C LEU A 217 26.99 6.27 12.90
N GLY A 218 27.65 6.76 13.96
CA GLY A 218 28.28 8.07 14.00
C GLY A 218 27.33 9.24 14.29
N PHE A 219 26.11 8.98 14.77
CA PHE A 219 25.12 10.01 15.11
C PHE A 219 25.18 10.44 16.59
N SER A 220 26.36 10.81 17.09
CA SER A 220 26.58 11.20 18.51
C SER A 220 25.60 12.28 18.99
N ASP A 221 25.34 13.27 18.15
CA ASP A 221 24.61 14.49 18.52
C ASP A 221 23.09 14.35 18.27
N ARG A 222 22.67 13.27 17.61
CA ARG A 222 21.26 12.95 17.36
C ARG A 222 20.61 12.45 18.65
N MET A 223 19.42 12.96 18.99
CA MET A 223 18.69 12.52 20.18
C MET A 223 18.35 11.02 20.13
N GLU A 224 18.41 10.33 21.28
CA GLU A 224 17.88 8.96 21.37
C GLU A 224 16.37 8.95 21.08
N GLY A 225 15.91 8.00 20.27
CA GLY A 225 14.55 7.97 19.71
C GLY A 225 14.43 8.56 18.29
N ASP A 226 15.36 9.40 17.85
CA ASP A 226 15.36 10.02 16.51
C ASP A 226 15.90 9.01 15.49
N LEU A 227 15.05 8.60 14.54
CA LEU A 227 15.41 7.64 13.49
C LEU A 227 16.00 8.31 12.23
N GLY A 228 16.07 9.64 12.19
CA GLY A 228 16.38 10.41 10.99
C GLY A 228 15.24 10.43 9.97
N PRO A 229 15.50 10.89 8.73
CA PRO A 229 14.49 11.10 7.68
C PRO A 229 14.00 9.78 7.05
N VAL A 230 13.48 8.86 7.86
CA VAL A 230 12.96 7.54 7.45
C VAL A 230 11.56 7.63 6.82
N TYR A 231 10.98 6.47 6.47
CA TYR A 231 9.70 6.27 5.77
C TYR A 231 8.71 7.44 5.81
N GLY A 232 8.13 7.76 6.97
CA GLY A 232 7.10 8.79 7.10
C GLY A 232 7.56 10.16 6.63
N PHE A 233 8.76 10.58 7.04
CA PHE A 233 9.37 11.82 6.56
C PHE A 233 9.50 11.82 5.03
N GLN A 234 9.95 10.73 4.42
CA GLN A 234 10.03 10.64 2.96
C GLN A 234 8.64 10.62 2.31
N TRP A 235 7.61 10.06 2.94
CA TRP A 235 6.25 10.04 2.39
C TRP A 235 5.59 11.42 2.39
N ARG A 236 5.88 12.27 3.39
CA ARG A 236 5.22 13.56 3.60
C ARG A 236 6.08 14.78 3.24
N HIS A 237 7.41 14.62 3.23
CA HIS A 237 8.41 15.69 3.14
C HIS A 237 9.61 15.29 2.25
N PHE A 238 9.40 14.52 1.17
CA PHE A 238 10.51 14.02 0.34
C PHE A 238 11.40 15.17 -0.15
N GLY A 239 12.71 15.07 0.08
CA GLY A 239 13.69 16.10 -0.31
C GLY A 239 13.73 17.34 0.58
N ALA A 240 12.92 17.44 1.65
CA ALA A 240 13.09 18.46 2.68
C ALA A 240 14.41 18.25 3.45
N LYS A 241 15.00 19.33 3.96
CA LYS A 241 16.21 19.24 4.79
C LYS A 241 15.81 18.75 6.19
N TYR A 242 16.18 17.51 6.52
CA TYR A 242 16.05 17.01 7.90
C TYR A 242 16.88 17.84 8.88
N VAL A 243 16.33 18.08 10.07
CA VAL A 243 16.99 18.73 11.21
C VAL A 243 17.00 17.75 12.38
N ASP A 244 15.85 17.55 13.01
CA ASP A 244 15.62 16.57 14.07
C ASP A 244 14.17 16.06 14.07
N MET A 245 13.87 15.08 14.91
CA MET A 245 12.55 14.47 15.05
C MET A 245 11.45 15.37 15.66
N ASN A 246 11.77 16.57 16.13
CA ASN A 246 10.83 17.51 16.75
C ASN A 246 10.52 18.72 15.85
N THR A 247 11.25 18.88 14.74
CA THR A 247 11.11 20.00 13.80
C THR A 247 9.84 19.85 12.97
N ASP A 248 9.03 20.93 12.90
CA ASP A 248 7.87 20.97 12.01
C ASP A 248 8.32 21.14 10.54
N CYS A 249 8.04 20.13 9.72
CA CYS A 249 8.32 20.12 8.28
C CYS A 249 7.07 20.38 7.42
N THR A 250 5.96 20.86 8.01
CA THR A 250 4.73 21.20 7.29
C THR A 250 5.00 22.13 6.10
N GLY A 251 4.55 21.73 4.91
CA GLY A 251 4.77 22.47 3.67
C GLY A 251 6.18 22.37 3.07
N GLN A 252 7.10 21.64 3.71
CA GLN A 252 8.46 21.41 3.19
C GLN A 252 8.54 20.09 2.41
N GLY A 253 9.33 20.07 1.33
CA GLY A 253 9.54 18.90 0.48
C GLY A 253 8.32 18.54 -0.36
N ILE A 254 8.24 17.27 -0.78
CA ILE A 254 7.12 16.73 -1.55
C ILE A 254 6.29 15.78 -0.68
N ASP A 255 5.01 16.12 -0.49
CA ASP A 255 4.01 15.24 0.12
C ASP A 255 3.50 14.21 -0.90
N GLN A 256 4.26 13.12 -1.04
CA GLN A 256 3.96 12.04 -1.97
C GLN A 256 2.62 11.36 -1.65
N LEU A 257 2.29 11.19 -0.37
CA LEU A 257 1.02 10.57 0.03
C LEU A 257 -0.18 11.43 -0.41
N GLN A 258 -0.11 12.75 -0.22
CA GLN A 258 -1.17 13.64 -0.71
C GLN A 258 -1.21 13.69 -2.24
N GLN A 259 -0.06 13.65 -2.94
CA GLN A 259 -0.05 13.56 -4.41
C GLN A 259 -0.70 12.27 -4.91
N VAL A 260 -0.44 11.12 -4.28
CA VAL A 260 -1.11 9.84 -4.57
C VAL A 260 -2.63 9.95 -4.42
N ILE A 261 -3.10 10.44 -3.26
CA ILE A 261 -4.55 10.57 -2.99
C ILE A 261 -5.22 11.54 -3.97
N SER A 262 -4.60 12.69 -4.24
CA SER A 262 -5.11 13.67 -5.21
C SER A 262 -5.15 13.12 -6.64
N THR A 263 -4.15 12.34 -7.04
CA THR A 263 -4.09 11.73 -8.38
C THR A 263 -5.11 10.62 -8.53
N LEU A 264 -5.28 9.75 -7.52
CA LEU A 264 -6.33 8.72 -7.54
C LEU A 264 -7.74 9.32 -7.68
N LYS A 265 -8.01 10.47 -7.03
CA LYS A 265 -9.31 11.17 -7.12
C LYS A 265 -9.56 11.87 -8.45
N SER A 266 -8.52 12.34 -9.13
CA SER A 266 -8.67 13.22 -10.31
C SER A 266 -8.24 12.58 -11.64
N LYS A 267 -7.35 11.60 -11.59
CA LYS A 267 -6.72 10.91 -12.72
C LYS A 267 -6.39 9.45 -12.33
N PRO A 268 -7.38 8.60 -11.97
CA PRO A 268 -7.14 7.24 -11.46
C PRO A 268 -6.34 6.33 -12.41
N HIS A 269 -6.37 6.60 -13.71
CA HIS A 269 -5.61 5.85 -14.73
C HIS A 269 -4.21 6.43 -15.03
N ASP A 270 -3.72 7.41 -14.26
CA ASP A 270 -2.33 7.84 -14.36
C ASP A 270 -1.40 6.67 -13.97
N ARG A 271 -0.26 6.55 -14.64
CA ARG A 271 0.71 5.45 -14.44
C ARG A 271 1.84 5.84 -13.46
N ARG A 272 1.78 7.05 -12.89
CA ARG A 272 2.80 7.66 -12.02
C ARG A 272 2.33 7.79 -10.57
N ILE A 273 1.29 7.06 -10.18
CA ILE A 273 0.74 7.05 -8.82
C ILE A 273 1.68 6.22 -7.92
N ILE A 274 2.80 6.83 -7.53
CA ILE A 274 3.93 6.19 -6.86
C ILE A 274 4.31 6.97 -5.60
N MET A 275 4.72 6.24 -4.56
CA MET A 275 5.31 6.79 -3.34
C MET A 275 6.62 6.05 -3.04
N CYS A 276 7.71 6.79 -2.84
CA CYS A 276 9.05 6.24 -2.65
C CYS A 276 9.69 6.70 -1.34
N ALA A 277 10.11 5.76 -0.50
CA ALA A 277 10.90 6.03 0.70
C ALA A 277 12.42 6.06 0.42
N TRP A 278 12.86 5.50 -0.72
CA TRP A 278 14.28 5.36 -1.04
C TRP A 278 14.89 6.64 -1.61
N ASN A 279 15.38 7.51 -0.73
CA ASN A 279 16.07 8.76 -1.06
C ASN A 279 17.60 8.64 -0.89
N PRO A 280 18.40 8.53 -1.97
CA PRO A 280 19.85 8.35 -1.88
C PRO A 280 20.61 9.46 -1.13
N VAL A 281 20.08 10.69 -1.10
CA VAL A 281 20.71 11.83 -0.41
C VAL A 281 20.51 11.74 1.12
N ASP A 282 19.43 11.09 1.54
CA ASP A 282 19.07 10.98 2.96
C ASP A 282 19.40 9.62 3.58
N ILE A 283 19.62 8.57 2.80
CA ILE A 283 20.02 7.24 3.30
C ILE A 283 21.18 7.28 4.30
N PRO A 284 22.28 8.04 4.08
CA PRO A 284 23.37 8.16 5.06
C PRO A 284 22.99 8.87 6.37
N LYS A 285 21.78 9.45 6.46
CA LYS A 285 21.25 10.18 7.62
C LYS A 285 20.19 9.38 8.39
N MET A 286 19.79 8.21 7.89
CA MET A 286 18.75 7.36 8.49
C MET A 286 19.38 6.35 9.45
N ALA A 287 18.73 6.09 10.59
CA ALA A 287 19.13 5.01 11.49
C ALA A 287 19.01 3.62 10.81
N LEU A 288 18.01 3.45 9.94
CA LEU A 288 17.88 2.26 9.10
C LEU A 288 17.37 2.65 7.70
N PRO A 289 18.11 2.37 6.61
CA PRO A 289 17.62 2.61 5.25
C PRO A 289 16.36 1.78 4.96
N PRO A 290 15.35 2.32 4.25
CA PRO A 290 14.03 1.72 4.21
C PRO A 290 14.00 0.37 3.50
N CYS A 291 13.38 -0.63 4.12
CA CYS A 291 13.26 -1.99 3.56
C CYS A 291 12.15 -2.06 2.51
N HIS A 292 11.01 -1.44 2.80
CA HIS A 292 9.90 -1.21 1.87
C HIS A 292 10.15 0.13 1.17
N CYS A 293 10.61 0.07 -0.08
CA CYS A 293 11.28 1.20 -0.74
C CYS A 293 10.33 2.01 -1.63
N LEU A 294 9.44 1.34 -2.35
CA LEU A 294 8.58 1.96 -3.36
C LEU A 294 7.21 1.27 -3.33
N VAL A 295 6.17 2.09 -3.48
CA VAL A 295 4.76 1.68 -3.57
C VAL A 295 4.21 2.24 -4.87
N GLN A 296 3.54 1.42 -5.67
CA GLN A 296 2.81 1.85 -6.85
C GLN A 296 1.32 1.49 -6.71
N PHE A 297 0.45 2.44 -7.02
CA PHE A 297 -1.00 2.21 -7.08
C PHE A 297 -1.47 2.13 -8.52
N TYR A 298 -2.55 1.38 -8.73
CA TYR A 298 -3.18 1.17 -10.03
C TYR A 298 -4.70 1.02 -9.86
N VAL A 299 -5.49 1.57 -10.78
CA VAL A 299 -6.95 1.49 -10.75
C VAL A 299 -7.50 0.90 -12.05
N ALA A 300 -8.34 -0.12 -11.92
CA ALA A 300 -9.19 -0.67 -12.97
C ALA A 300 -10.57 -0.97 -12.41
N GLU A 301 -11.63 -0.67 -13.16
CA GLU A 301 -13.04 -0.96 -12.78
C GLU A 301 -13.42 -0.45 -11.37
N ASP A 302 -12.93 0.75 -11.02
CA ASP A 302 -13.04 1.40 -9.70
C ASP A 302 -12.44 0.60 -8.52
N GLU A 303 -11.58 -0.37 -8.80
CA GLU A 303 -10.84 -1.14 -7.80
C GLU A 303 -9.35 -0.79 -7.76
N LEU A 304 -8.84 -0.59 -6.56
CA LEU A 304 -7.46 -0.23 -6.26
C LEU A 304 -6.57 -1.48 -6.09
N CYS A 305 -5.51 -1.54 -6.88
CA CYS A 305 -4.33 -2.37 -6.61
C CYS A 305 -3.21 -1.54 -5.96
N CYS A 306 -2.45 -2.19 -5.09
CA CYS A 306 -1.21 -1.69 -4.52
C CYS A 306 -0.09 -2.71 -4.79
N GLN A 307 1.05 -2.23 -5.26
CA GLN A 307 2.26 -3.03 -5.45
C GLN A 307 3.38 -2.47 -4.56
N LEU A 308 3.97 -3.33 -3.74
CA LEU A 308 5.08 -3.04 -2.85
C LEU A 308 6.39 -3.60 -3.40
N TYR A 309 7.41 -2.75 -3.53
CA TYR A 309 8.79 -3.21 -3.70
C TYR A 309 9.56 -3.17 -2.37
N GLN A 310 9.87 -4.35 -1.83
CA GLN A 310 10.65 -4.53 -0.62
C GLN A 310 12.05 -5.09 -0.95
N ARG A 311 13.10 -4.27 -0.79
CA ARG A 311 14.50 -4.65 -1.13
C ARG A 311 15.10 -5.73 -0.22
N SER A 312 14.52 -5.93 0.97
CA SER A 312 15.04 -6.78 2.04
C SER A 312 13.87 -7.29 2.86
N ALA A 313 13.69 -8.60 2.87
CA ALA A 313 12.51 -9.27 3.38
C ALA A 313 12.92 -10.35 4.40
N ASP A 314 12.77 -10.05 5.69
CA ASP A 314 12.84 -11.07 6.74
C ASP A 314 11.54 -11.87 6.70
N MET A 315 11.59 -13.06 6.12
CA MET A 315 10.43 -13.95 6.01
C MET A 315 9.95 -14.46 7.39
N GLY A 316 10.84 -14.58 8.38
CA GLY A 316 10.50 -15.12 9.68
C GLY A 316 9.75 -14.11 10.56
N LEU A 317 10.16 -12.84 10.53
CA LEU A 317 9.61 -11.79 11.38
C LEU A 317 8.86 -10.71 10.59
N GLY A 318 9.54 -10.02 9.69
CA GLY A 318 9.06 -8.77 9.07
C GLY A 318 7.96 -8.94 8.02
N VAL A 319 8.10 -9.89 7.10
CA VAL A 319 7.19 -10.04 5.94
C VAL A 319 5.71 -10.17 6.33
N PRO A 320 5.32 -10.99 7.32
CA PRO A 320 3.92 -11.06 7.79
C PRO A 320 3.38 -9.72 8.31
N PHE A 321 4.24 -8.91 8.94
CA PHE A 321 3.91 -7.56 9.38
C PHE A 321 3.79 -6.60 8.19
N ASN A 322 4.69 -6.70 7.20
CA ASN A 322 4.67 -5.86 6.01
C ASN A 322 3.46 -6.14 5.11
N ILE A 323 3.05 -7.41 4.94
CA ILE A 323 1.81 -7.78 4.23
C ILE A 323 0.59 -7.10 4.87
N ALA A 324 0.44 -7.23 6.19
CA ALA A 324 -0.65 -6.61 6.93
C ALA A 324 -0.61 -5.06 6.85
N SER A 325 0.56 -4.44 6.99
CA SER A 325 0.74 -2.98 6.92
C SER A 325 0.34 -2.41 5.56
N TYR A 326 0.78 -3.04 4.47
CA TYR A 326 0.48 -2.55 3.12
C TYR A 326 -0.92 -2.94 2.63
N ALA A 327 -1.51 -4.03 3.12
CA ALA A 327 -2.93 -4.31 2.95
C ALA A 327 -3.78 -3.21 3.62
N LEU A 328 -3.47 -2.88 4.88
CA LEU A 328 -4.16 -1.81 5.62
C LEU A 328 -4.02 -0.45 4.92
N LEU A 329 -2.81 -0.08 4.45
CA LEU A 329 -2.62 1.13 3.65
C LEU A 329 -3.51 1.14 2.40
N THR A 330 -3.63 0.01 1.71
CA THR A 330 -4.48 -0.12 0.52
C THR A 330 -5.95 0.08 0.84
N TYR A 331 -6.45 -0.50 1.93
CA TYR A 331 -7.82 -0.24 2.45
C TYR A 331 -8.03 1.24 2.81
N MET A 332 -7.08 1.85 3.52
CA MET A 332 -7.18 3.26 3.92
C MET A 332 -7.21 4.21 2.72
N VAL A 333 -6.32 4.00 1.74
CA VAL A 333 -6.28 4.78 0.50
C VAL A 333 -7.57 4.60 -0.29
N ALA A 334 -8.01 3.35 -0.53
CA ALA A 334 -9.25 3.08 -1.24
C ALA A 334 -10.47 3.77 -0.57
N LYS A 335 -10.58 3.69 0.77
CA LYS A 335 -11.65 4.34 1.53
C LYS A 335 -11.65 5.86 1.33
N VAL A 336 -10.50 6.54 1.42
CA VAL A 336 -10.46 8.01 1.27
C VAL A 336 -10.56 8.48 -0.18
N THR A 337 -10.36 7.59 -1.17
CA THR A 337 -10.54 7.87 -2.61
C THR A 337 -11.86 7.34 -3.18
N CYS A 338 -12.74 6.76 -2.34
CA CYS A 338 -14.01 6.13 -2.74
C CYS A 338 -13.87 4.98 -3.76
N LEU A 339 -12.73 4.28 -3.75
CA LEU A 339 -12.49 3.10 -4.57
C LEU A 339 -12.78 1.82 -3.78
N LYS A 340 -13.01 0.72 -4.49
CA LYS A 340 -12.95 -0.64 -3.91
C LYS A 340 -11.50 -1.08 -3.79
N VAL A 341 -11.24 -2.14 -3.03
CA VAL A 341 -9.92 -2.79 -2.99
C VAL A 341 -9.92 -4.04 -3.89
N TRP A 342 -8.82 -4.27 -4.60
CA TRP A 342 -8.64 -5.49 -5.39
C TRP A 342 -7.49 -6.35 -4.88
N THR A 343 -6.26 -5.83 -4.89
CA THR A 343 -5.06 -6.66 -4.68
C THR A 343 -3.92 -5.91 -3.97
N LEU A 344 -3.22 -6.58 -3.06
CA LEU A 344 -1.84 -6.27 -2.69
C LEU A 344 -0.86 -7.21 -3.44
N SER A 345 0.19 -6.66 -4.07
CA SER A 345 1.29 -7.41 -4.71
C SER A 345 2.66 -7.02 -4.15
#